data_AF-A0A6L9JPP0-F1
#
_entry.id   AF-A0A6L9JPP0-F1
#
_cell.length_a   1.000
_cell.length_b   1.000
_cell.length_c   1.000
_cell.angle_alpha   90.00
_cell.angle_beta   90.00
_cell.angle_gamma   90.00
#
_symmetry.space_group_name_H-M   'P 1'
#
loop_
_entity.id
_entity.type
_entity.pdbx_description
1 polymer ?
#
loop_
_entity_poly.entity_id
_entity_poly.type
_entity_poly.pdbx_seq_one_letter_code
_entity_poly.pdbx_strand_id
1 'polypeptide(L)'
;MITHKLAIFILCLSPAVCFSQPDKLPPGSYELVIGARPSMPYSPIQNYNQDLTRQGTGHEFTVSVSRHHIIPFNRLRSFYNRVVENNRLRNISSFLSVYSNNLGSYASRGGIDCNQLGSDIIDASNLGLAQGSGWIRGGSDRFTPGFSTFEQFYAWLPGNLFIGPNNRSDDPGSEFESNAAVVVGNENFALLSRLNRNMRRYVEEDDGSVLNGISADLSRLAQIRGVYSLQAQDWEYVNGRYRLRRDSKESFIDTTNSYDDYLESTCDDLRPTFDKIKGRYVTVINN
;
A
#
# COMPACT_ATOMS: atom_id res chain seq x y z
N MET A 1 -17.96 64.96 50.32
CA MET A 1 -17.18 63.71 50.31
C MET A 1 -17.87 62.73 49.40
N ILE A 2 -17.43 62.62 48.14
CA ILE A 2 -18.01 61.73 47.14
C ILE A 2 -16.97 60.64 46.88
N THR A 3 -17.29 59.41 47.27
CA THR A 3 -16.44 58.24 47.10
C THR A 3 -16.69 57.62 45.72
N HIS A 4 -15.72 57.76 44.82
CA HIS A 4 -15.73 57.06 43.53
C HIS A 4 -15.25 55.61 43.74
N LYS A 5 -16.15 54.65 43.56
CA LYS A 5 -15.82 53.23 43.45
C LYS A 5 -15.39 52.95 42.01
N LEU A 6 -14.10 52.75 41.81
CA LEU A 6 -13.52 52.29 40.55
C LEU A 6 -13.83 50.79 40.41
N ALA A 7 -14.79 50.45 39.56
CA ALA A 7 -15.07 49.06 39.20
C ALA A 7 -14.08 48.61 38.12
N ILE A 8 -13.09 47.82 38.51
CA ILE A 8 -12.15 47.18 37.58
C ILE A 8 -12.87 45.98 36.95
N PHE A 9 -13.29 46.16 35.70
CA PHE A 9 -13.77 45.06 34.85
C PHE A 9 -12.55 44.27 34.36
N ILE A 10 -12.27 43.13 35.01
CA ILE A 10 -11.32 42.14 34.49
C ILE A 10 -12.00 41.43 33.33
N LEU A 11 -11.76 41.91 32.11
CA LEU A 11 -12.01 41.14 30.88
C LEU A 11 -11.05 39.95 30.89
N CYS A 12 -11.55 38.79 31.32
CA CYS A 12 -10.92 37.51 31.03
C CYS A 12 -10.95 37.28 29.51
N LEU A 13 -9.97 37.84 28.82
CA LEU A 13 -9.56 37.38 27.50
C LEU A 13 -8.97 35.98 27.68
N SER A 14 -9.84 34.98 27.85
CA SER A 14 -9.45 33.60 27.61
C SER A 14 -8.94 33.56 26.18
N PRO A 15 -7.66 33.26 25.91
CA PRO A 15 -7.28 32.87 24.58
C PRO A 15 -8.09 31.61 24.32
N ALA A 16 -9.17 31.73 23.55
CA ALA A 16 -9.73 30.61 22.84
C ALA A 16 -8.62 30.17 21.90
N VAL A 17 -7.75 29.31 22.40
CA VAL A 17 -6.91 28.47 21.57
C VAL A 17 -7.92 27.60 20.84
N CYS A 18 -8.44 28.11 19.73
CA CYS A 18 -8.99 27.27 18.68
C CYS A 18 -7.80 26.41 18.25
N PHE A 19 -7.63 25.27 18.91
CA PHE A 19 -7.07 24.12 18.26
C PHE A 19 -8.02 23.87 17.08
N SER A 20 -7.74 24.49 15.93
CA SER A 20 -8.20 23.95 14.66
C SER A 20 -7.51 22.60 14.58
N GLN A 21 -8.08 21.60 15.25
CA GLN A 21 -7.74 20.23 14.97
C GLN A 21 -8.02 20.11 13.48
N PRO A 22 -7.01 19.86 12.65
CA PRO A 22 -7.25 19.75 11.24
C PRO A 22 -8.14 18.52 11.10
N ASP A 23 -9.43 18.79 10.91
CA ASP A 23 -10.47 17.83 10.68
C ASP A 23 -10.22 17.25 9.28
N LYS A 24 -9.32 16.27 9.22
CA LYS A 24 -8.62 15.94 7.97
C LYS A 24 -9.39 15.04 6.99
N LEU A 25 -10.62 14.62 7.30
CA LEU A 25 -11.38 13.75 6.37
C LEU A 25 -12.93 13.85 6.48
N PRO A 26 -13.53 15.03 6.21
CA PRO A 26 -14.99 15.13 6.10
C PRO A 26 -15.54 14.24 4.97
N PRO A 27 -16.84 13.87 5.01
CA PRO A 27 -17.45 13.16 3.91
C PRO A 27 -17.51 14.05 2.66
N GLY A 28 -17.33 13.47 1.47
CA GLY A 28 -17.41 14.23 0.22
C GLY A 28 -16.60 13.65 -0.94
N SER A 29 -16.48 14.44 -2.01
CA SER A 29 -15.69 14.09 -3.19
C SER A 29 -14.28 14.68 -3.10
N TYR A 30 -13.29 13.91 -3.55
CA TYR A 30 -11.86 14.23 -3.48
C TYR A 30 -11.14 13.87 -4.79
N GLU A 31 -9.93 14.40 -4.93
CA GLU A 31 -8.97 14.03 -5.97
C GLU A 31 -8.34 12.70 -5.56
N LEU A 32 -8.83 11.61 -6.16
CA LEU A 32 -8.43 10.23 -5.87
C LEU A 32 -7.84 9.55 -7.12
N VAL A 33 -7.20 10.30 -8.01
CA VAL A 33 -6.58 9.73 -9.22
C VAL A 33 -5.11 9.41 -8.94
N ILE A 34 -4.70 8.17 -9.21
CA ILE A 34 -3.29 7.79 -9.16
C ILE A 34 -2.62 8.20 -10.49
N GLY A 35 -1.61 9.06 -10.39
CA GLY A 35 -0.88 9.63 -11.52
C GLY A 35 0.34 8.81 -11.97
N ALA A 36 1.52 9.42 -11.86
CA ALA A 36 2.79 8.75 -12.13
C ALA A 36 3.07 7.65 -11.09
N ARG A 37 4.02 6.75 -11.38
CA ARG A 37 4.42 5.73 -10.41
C ARG A 37 5.01 6.41 -9.18
N PRO A 38 4.43 6.24 -7.98
CA PRO A 38 4.96 6.86 -6.78
C PRO A 38 6.28 6.21 -6.38
N SER A 39 7.08 6.93 -5.60
CA SER A 39 8.30 6.37 -5.01
C SER A 39 7.97 5.14 -4.15
N MET A 40 8.92 4.21 -4.08
CA MET A 40 8.80 3.04 -3.23
C MET A 40 8.90 3.47 -1.75
N PRO A 41 7.96 3.07 -0.87
CA PRO A 41 7.98 3.49 0.53
C PRO A 41 9.00 2.71 1.37
N TYR A 42 9.54 1.62 0.85
CA TYR A 42 10.40 0.68 1.59
C TYR A 42 11.87 1.06 1.60
N SER A 43 12.59 0.53 2.59
CA SER A 43 14.04 0.69 2.65
C SER A 43 14.75 0.14 1.40
N PRO A 44 15.84 0.78 0.94
CA PRO A 44 16.69 0.27 -0.13
C PRO A 44 17.21 -1.13 0.19
N ILE A 45 17.42 -1.93 -0.85
CA ILE A 45 17.97 -3.29 -0.72
C ILE A 45 19.46 -3.22 -1.06
N GLN A 46 20.29 -3.90 -0.25
CA GLN A 46 21.72 -4.01 -0.52
C GLN A 46 21.98 -4.90 -1.75
N ASN A 47 23.16 -4.75 -2.34
CA ASN A 47 23.57 -5.63 -3.44
C ASN A 47 23.78 -7.06 -2.93
N TYR A 48 23.74 -7.99 -3.88
CA TYR A 48 24.04 -9.40 -3.66
C TYR A 48 25.38 -9.79 -4.29
N ASN A 49 25.99 -10.85 -3.78
CA ASN A 49 27.07 -11.54 -4.50
C ASN A 49 26.54 -12.20 -5.78
N GLN A 50 27.46 -12.63 -6.67
CA GLN A 50 27.10 -13.23 -7.96
C GLN A 50 26.22 -14.50 -7.84
N ASP A 51 26.38 -15.26 -6.76
CA ASP A 51 25.56 -16.46 -6.53
C ASP A 51 24.19 -16.15 -5.89
N LEU A 52 23.91 -14.89 -5.60
CA LEU A 52 22.68 -14.42 -4.95
C LEU A 52 22.41 -15.04 -3.56
N THR A 53 23.46 -15.47 -2.86
CA THR A 53 23.36 -16.14 -1.56
C THR A 53 23.59 -15.21 -0.37
N ARG A 54 24.22 -14.05 -0.58
CA ARG A 54 24.55 -13.09 0.47
C ARG A 54 24.33 -11.66 0.01
N GLN A 55 23.79 -10.83 0.89
CA GLN A 55 23.67 -9.38 0.72
C GLN A 55 24.79 -8.64 1.44
N GLY A 56 25.19 -7.47 0.92
CA GLY A 56 26.21 -6.65 1.55
C GLY A 56 26.73 -5.51 0.69
N THR A 57 27.88 -4.97 1.08
CA THR A 57 28.58 -3.87 0.42
C THR A 57 30.03 -4.25 0.15
N GLY A 58 30.60 -3.80 -0.97
CA GLY A 58 32.00 -4.06 -1.33
C GLY A 58 32.15 -4.77 -2.66
N HIS A 59 33.39 -5.08 -3.02
CA HIS A 59 33.77 -5.63 -4.32
C HIS A 59 33.14 -7.00 -4.65
N GLU A 60 32.77 -7.79 -3.64
CA GLU A 60 32.09 -9.09 -3.81
C GLU A 60 30.58 -8.99 -4.04
N PHE A 61 29.94 -7.84 -3.77
CA PHE A 61 28.49 -7.61 -3.88
C PHE A 61 28.16 -6.79 -5.13
N THR A 62 28.33 -7.41 -6.29
CA THR A 62 28.25 -6.76 -7.61
C THR A 62 26.86 -6.76 -8.23
N VAL A 63 25.92 -7.55 -7.70
CA VAL A 63 24.59 -7.69 -8.29
C VAL A 63 23.62 -6.72 -7.63
N SER A 64 23.21 -5.70 -8.39
CA SER A 64 22.10 -4.84 -7.96
C SER A 64 20.77 -5.57 -8.10
N VAL A 65 19.92 -5.40 -7.09
CA VAL A 65 18.58 -5.98 -7.02
C VAL A 65 17.54 -4.89 -6.82
N SER A 66 16.28 -5.19 -7.13
CA SER A 66 15.15 -4.32 -6.83
C SER A 66 13.90 -5.16 -6.54
N ARG A 67 12.80 -4.48 -6.21
CA ARG A 67 11.49 -5.08 -6.07
C ARG A 67 10.80 -5.05 -7.44
N HIS A 68 10.44 -6.22 -7.95
CA HIS A 68 9.81 -6.42 -9.24
C HIS A 68 8.31 -6.63 -9.06
N HIS A 69 7.52 -5.97 -9.90
CA HIS A 69 6.07 -6.14 -9.93
C HIS A 69 5.67 -7.40 -10.68
N ILE A 70 4.72 -8.16 -10.12
CA ILE A 70 4.13 -9.31 -10.84
C ILE A 70 2.97 -8.83 -11.71
N ILE A 71 2.00 -8.14 -11.12
CA ILE A 71 1.03 -7.32 -11.83
C ILE A 71 1.65 -5.93 -12.04
N PRO A 72 1.84 -5.48 -13.28
CA PRO A 72 2.56 -4.26 -13.56
C PRO A 72 1.78 -3.02 -13.08
N PHE A 73 2.50 -1.97 -12.69
CA PHE A 73 1.90 -0.77 -12.07
C PHE A 73 0.84 -0.09 -12.95
N ASN A 74 1.05 -0.05 -14.27
CA ASN A 74 0.08 0.46 -15.24
C ASN A 74 -1.29 -0.23 -15.09
N ARG A 75 -1.33 -1.56 -14.90
CA ARG A 75 -2.57 -2.32 -14.68
C ARG A 75 -3.23 -1.96 -13.35
N LEU A 76 -2.46 -1.90 -12.26
CA LEU A 76 -2.95 -1.52 -10.93
C LEU A 76 -3.56 -0.11 -10.92
N ARG A 77 -2.86 0.85 -11.54
CA ARG A 77 -3.30 2.24 -11.68
C ARG A 77 -4.58 2.34 -12.51
N SER A 78 -4.60 1.75 -13.70
CA SER A 78 -5.78 1.78 -14.57
C SER A 78 -7.00 1.16 -13.89
N PHE A 79 -6.81 0.05 -13.17
CA PHE A 79 -7.88 -0.56 -12.39
C PHE A 79 -8.42 0.40 -11.30
N TYR A 80 -7.54 0.95 -10.46
CA TYR A 80 -7.96 1.83 -9.37
C TYR A 80 -8.68 3.07 -9.91
N ASN A 81 -8.07 3.78 -10.87
CA ASN A 81 -8.67 4.98 -11.46
C ASN A 81 -10.03 4.66 -12.09
N ARG A 82 -10.17 3.52 -12.78
CA ARG A 82 -11.45 3.09 -13.35
C ARG A 82 -12.51 2.80 -12.28
N VAL A 83 -12.12 2.26 -11.12
CA VAL A 83 -13.03 2.07 -9.98
C VAL A 83 -13.47 3.41 -9.39
N VAL A 84 -12.56 4.37 -9.28
CA VAL A 84 -12.83 5.74 -8.81
C VAL A 84 -13.78 6.46 -9.77
N GLU A 85 -13.47 6.48 -11.07
CA GLU A 85 -14.27 7.09 -12.14
C GLU A 85 -15.71 6.56 -12.15
N ASN A 86 -15.87 5.24 -12.02
CA ASN A 86 -17.19 4.60 -11.99
C ASN A 86 -17.90 4.71 -10.63
N ASN A 87 -17.30 5.38 -9.64
CA ASN A 87 -17.81 5.50 -8.26
C ASN A 87 -18.08 4.14 -7.60
N ARG A 88 -17.18 3.16 -7.82
CA ARG A 88 -17.31 1.76 -7.37
C ARG A 88 -16.35 1.37 -6.24
N LEU A 89 -15.75 2.33 -5.53
CA LEU A 89 -14.82 2.05 -4.42
C LEU A 89 -15.44 1.13 -3.34
N ARG A 90 -16.75 1.24 -3.09
CA ARG A 90 -17.47 0.36 -2.15
C ARG A 90 -17.48 -1.12 -2.59
N ASN A 91 -17.39 -1.40 -3.88
CA ASN A 91 -17.35 -2.77 -4.41
C ASN A 91 -16.03 -3.48 -4.07
N ILE A 92 -14.97 -2.72 -3.77
CA ILE A 92 -13.67 -3.25 -3.32
C ILE A 92 -13.42 -2.98 -1.83
N SER A 93 -14.49 -2.77 -1.05
CA SER A 93 -14.41 -2.42 0.38
C SER A 93 -13.71 -3.48 1.23
N SER A 94 -13.83 -4.77 0.90
CA SER A 94 -13.13 -5.83 1.62
C SER A 94 -11.62 -5.68 1.48
N PHE A 95 -11.14 -5.38 0.26
CA PHE A 95 -9.73 -5.13 0.00
C PHE A 95 -9.26 -3.89 0.74
N LEU A 96 -9.97 -2.76 0.59
CA LEU A 96 -9.61 -1.51 1.23
C LEU A 96 -9.54 -1.64 2.77
N SER A 97 -10.43 -2.45 3.36
CA SER A 97 -10.36 -2.77 4.78
C SER A 97 -9.11 -3.55 5.16
N VAL A 98 -8.80 -4.65 4.48
CA VAL A 98 -7.59 -5.45 4.78
C VAL A 98 -6.32 -4.63 4.55
N TYR A 99 -6.26 -3.92 3.43
CA TYR A 99 -5.18 -3.03 3.05
C TYR A 99 -4.92 -1.96 4.12
N SER A 100 -5.94 -1.19 4.50
CA SER A 100 -5.83 -0.14 5.52
C SER A 100 -5.39 -0.68 6.87
N ASN A 101 -5.85 -1.87 7.26
CA ASN A 101 -5.48 -2.46 8.54
C ASN A 101 -4.06 -3.06 8.55
N ASN A 102 -3.46 -3.30 7.38
CA ASN A 102 -2.11 -3.88 7.27
C ASN A 102 -1.04 -2.84 6.90
N LEU A 103 -1.36 -1.55 6.67
CA LEU A 103 -0.36 -0.53 6.29
C LEU A 103 0.81 -0.42 7.28
N GLY A 104 0.52 -0.44 8.59
CA GLY A 104 1.55 -0.44 9.63
C GLY A 104 2.49 -1.65 9.52
N SER A 105 1.93 -2.85 9.27
CA SER A 105 2.73 -4.06 9.07
C SER A 105 3.55 -4.02 7.79
N TYR A 106 3.03 -3.44 6.70
CA TYR A 106 3.80 -3.24 5.47
C TYR A 106 4.99 -2.31 5.72
N ALA A 107 4.78 -1.25 6.50
CA ALA A 107 5.82 -0.30 6.84
C ALA A 107 6.92 -0.95 7.69
N SER A 108 6.54 -1.62 8.79
CA SER A 108 7.45 -2.35 9.67
C SER A 108 8.30 -3.36 8.90
N ARG A 109 7.67 -4.28 8.17
CA ARG A 109 8.38 -5.32 7.38
C ARG A 109 9.15 -4.74 6.20
N GLY A 110 8.78 -3.54 5.75
CA GLY A 110 9.50 -2.76 4.76
C GLY A 110 10.73 -2.02 5.28
N GLY A 111 11.03 -2.12 6.58
CA GLY A 111 12.15 -1.45 7.24
C GLY A 111 11.96 0.07 7.33
N ILE A 112 10.72 0.54 7.48
CA ILE A 112 10.40 1.95 7.63
C ILE A 112 10.45 2.36 9.11
N ASP A 113 11.00 3.53 9.41
CA ASP A 113 10.89 4.15 10.73
C ASP A 113 9.50 4.75 10.95
N CYS A 114 8.64 4.00 11.63
CA CYS A 114 7.27 4.41 11.94
C CYS A 114 7.16 5.62 12.88
N ASN A 115 8.23 6.03 13.56
CA ASN A 115 8.22 7.28 14.32
C ASN A 115 8.14 8.52 13.42
N GLN A 116 8.65 8.41 12.18
CA GLN A 116 8.66 9.52 11.22
C GLN A 116 7.39 9.55 10.35
N LEU A 117 6.87 8.38 10.00
CA LEU A 117 5.72 8.24 9.08
C LEU A 117 4.41 7.82 9.75
N GLY A 118 4.37 7.74 11.09
CA GLY A 118 3.23 7.20 11.82
C GLY A 118 1.90 7.91 11.53
N SER A 119 1.89 9.25 11.49
CA SER A 119 0.68 10.01 11.14
C SER A 119 0.23 9.77 9.71
N ASP A 120 1.17 9.67 8.77
CA ASP A 120 0.87 9.49 7.35
C ASP A 120 0.31 8.09 7.07
N ILE A 121 0.80 7.09 7.79
CA ILE A 121 0.26 5.72 7.77
C ILE A 121 -1.17 5.73 8.31
N ILE A 122 -1.43 6.36 9.46
CA ILE A 122 -2.79 6.45 10.03
C ILE A 122 -3.75 7.18 9.09
N ASP A 123 -3.32 8.30 8.49
CA ASP A 123 -4.12 9.07 7.54
C ASP A 123 -4.42 8.24 6.28
N ALA A 124 -3.46 7.50 5.73
CA ALA A 124 -3.66 6.59 4.60
C ALA A 124 -4.59 5.41 4.95
N SER A 125 -4.46 4.85 6.15
CA SER A 125 -5.35 3.78 6.64
C SER A 125 -6.78 4.29 6.76
N ASN A 126 -6.98 5.46 7.37
CA ASN A 126 -8.27 6.11 7.50
C ASN A 126 -8.89 6.41 6.13
N LEU A 127 -8.07 6.90 5.20
CA LEU A 127 -8.47 7.16 3.83
C LEU A 127 -9.01 5.90 3.14
N GLY A 128 -8.31 4.77 3.19
CA GLY A 128 -8.79 3.53 2.58
C GLY A 128 -10.11 3.03 3.19
N LEU A 129 -10.28 3.12 4.52
CA LEU A 129 -11.55 2.80 5.18
C LEU A 129 -12.69 3.75 4.78
N ALA A 130 -12.38 5.04 4.62
CA ALA A 130 -13.33 6.04 4.16
C ALA A 130 -13.78 5.77 2.71
N GLN A 131 -12.86 5.38 1.83
CA GLN A 131 -13.17 4.97 0.45
C GLN A 131 -14.07 3.72 0.44
N GLY A 132 -13.70 2.69 1.21
CA GLY A 132 -14.45 1.42 1.25
C GLY A 132 -15.85 1.56 1.84
N SER A 133 -16.04 2.45 2.82
CA SER A 133 -17.36 2.75 3.38
C SER A 133 -18.21 3.67 2.49
N GLY A 134 -17.61 4.32 1.48
CA GLY A 134 -18.26 5.33 0.65
C GLY A 134 -18.44 6.68 1.35
N TRP A 135 -17.72 6.91 2.45
CA TRP A 135 -17.64 8.19 3.15
C TRP A 135 -16.99 9.25 2.27
N ILE A 136 -15.97 8.85 1.50
CA ILE A 136 -15.40 9.66 0.45
C ILE A 136 -15.52 8.99 -0.92
N ARG A 137 -15.49 9.80 -1.97
CA ARG A 137 -15.61 9.38 -3.37
C ARG A 137 -14.66 10.20 -4.25
N GLY A 138 -14.40 9.71 -5.47
CA GLY A 138 -13.70 10.51 -6.47
C GLY A 138 -14.57 11.62 -7.06
N GLY A 139 -13.95 12.54 -7.81
CA GLY A 139 -14.66 13.48 -8.68
C GLY A 139 -14.65 14.94 -8.21
N SER A 140 -13.62 15.37 -7.49
CA SER A 140 -13.36 16.79 -7.23
C SER A 140 -11.85 17.06 -7.24
N ASP A 141 -11.44 18.32 -7.34
CA ASP A 141 -10.02 18.72 -7.24
C ASP A 141 -9.54 18.86 -5.79
N ARG A 142 -10.33 18.40 -4.82
CA ARG A 142 -10.02 18.53 -3.39
C ARG A 142 -9.03 17.44 -2.98
N PHE A 143 -7.83 17.84 -2.58
CA PHE A 143 -6.86 16.90 -2.00
C PHE A 143 -7.31 16.35 -0.64
N THR A 144 -6.94 15.09 -0.39
CA THR A 144 -7.12 14.44 0.91
C THR A 144 -5.77 14.10 1.54
N PRO A 145 -5.59 14.35 2.85
CA PRO A 145 -4.47 13.82 3.62
C PRO A 145 -4.36 12.30 3.46
N GLY A 146 -3.13 11.80 3.52
CA GLY A 146 -2.84 10.37 3.40
C GLY A 146 -2.91 9.81 1.98
N PHE A 147 -3.38 10.57 0.96
CA PHE A 147 -3.48 10.03 -0.41
C PHE A 147 -2.12 9.62 -0.98
N SER A 148 -1.06 10.42 -0.79
CA SER A 148 0.26 10.05 -1.30
C SER A 148 0.83 8.78 -0.64
N THR A 149 0.59 8.61 0.66
CA THR A 149 1.02 7.40 1.36
C THR A 149 0.16 6.20 0.94
N PHE A 150 -1.15 6.41 0.76
CA PHE A 150 -2.05 5.41 0.20
C PHE A 150 -1.62 4.94 -1.19
N GLU A 151 -1.31 5.85 -2.13
CA GLU A 151 -0.87 5.45 -3.47
C GLU A 151 0.48 4.72 -3.45
N GLN A 152 1.41 5.12 -2.57
CA GLN A 152 2.71 4.47 -2.44
C GLN A 152 2.57 3.00 -2.04
N PHE A 153 1.83 2.72 -0.97
CA PHE A 153 1.63 1.34 -0.51
C PHE A 153 0.70 0.53 -1.43
N TYR A 154 -0.25 1.16 -2.11
CA TYR A 154 -1.09 0.49 -3.10
C TYR A 154 -0.26 0.07 -4.32
N ALA A 155 0.56 1.00 -4.84
CA ALA A 155 1.44 0.75 -5.96
C ALA A 155 2.49 -0.30 -5.64
N TRP A 156 2.98 -0.34 -4.40
CA TRP A 156 4.02 -1.25 -3.94
C TRP A 156 3.50 -2.34 -2.98
N LEU A 157 2.26 -2.83 -3.18
CA LEU A 157 1.66 -3.83 -2.30
C LEU A 157 2.53 -5.10 -2.18
N PRO A 158 2.95 -5.54 -0.97
CA PRO A 158 3.97 -6.58 -0.82
C PRO A 158 3.66 -7.91 -1.52
N GLY A 159 2.41 -8.39 -1.44
CA GLY A 159 1.99 -9.62 -2.12
C GLY A 159 2.11 -9.58 -3.65
N ASN A 160 2.27 -8.41 -4.26
CA ASN A 160 2.49 -8.24 -5.69
C ASN A 160 3.97 -8.07 -6.08
N LEU A 161 4.89 -8.20 -5.12
CA LEU A 161 6.30 -7.86 -5.31
C LEU A 161 7.21 -9.02 -4.93
N PHE A 162 8.27 -9.21 -5.70
CA PHE A 162 9.41 -10.06 -5.30
C PHE A 162 10.74 -9.34 -5.48
N ILE A 163 11.77 -9.76 -4.74
CA ILE A 163 13.13 -9.23 -4.87
C ILE A 163 13.89 -10.04 -5.92
N GLY A 164 14.53 -9.35 -6.86
CA GLY A 164 15.29 -9.97 -7.94
C GLY A 164 16.38 -9.07 -8.54
N PRO A 165 17.35 -9.64 -9.26
CA PRO A 165 18.38 -8.88 -9.98
C PRO A 165 17.78 -7.86 -10.95
N ASN A 166 18.51 -6.77 -11.22
CA ASN A 166 18.08 -5.76 -12.20
C ASN A 166 18.49 -6.10 -13.64
N ASN A 167 19.58 -6.86 -13.84
CA ASN A 167 20.08 -7.28 -15.15
C ASN A 167 19.40 -8.58 -15.62
N ARG A 168 18.06 -8.60 -15.62
CA ARG A 168 17.27 -9.75 -16.03
C ARG A 168 17.12 -9.83 -17.54
N SER A 169 17.22 -11.02 -18.12
CA SER A 169 16.95 -11.27 -19.55
C SER A 169 15.49 -11.56 -19.85
N ASP A 170 14.69 -11.83 -18.83
CA ASP A 170 13.28 -12.22 -18.90
C ASP A 170 12.33 -11.19 -18.27
N ASP A 171 12.80 -9.96 -18.01
CA ASP A 171 11.97 -8.89 -17.46
C ASP A 171 10.85 -8.51 -18.44
N PRO A 172 9.56 -8.63 -18.04
CA PRO A 172 8.42 -8.31 -18.90
C PRO A 172 8.20 -6.79 -19.07
N GLY A 173 8.89 -5.95 -18.30
CA GLY A 173 8.71 -4.51 -18.31
C GLY A 173 7.32 -4.09 -17.84
N SER A 174 6.44 -3.74 -18.80
CA SER A 174 5.07 -3.27 -18.51
C SER A 174 4.01 -4.39 -18.58
N GLU A 175 4.44 -5.62 -18.83
CA GLU A 175 3.58 -6.79 -18.91
C GLU A 175 3.58 -7.60 -17.59
N PHE A 176 2.69 -8.58 -17.51
CA PHE A 176 2.60 -9.49 -16.37
C PHE A 176 3.81 -10.42 -16.29
N GLU A 177 4.35 -10.62 -15.09
CA GLU A 177 5.49 -11.52 -14.84
C GLU A 177 5.07 -12.99 -14.91
N SER A 178 5.09 -13.56 -16.12
CA SER A 178 4.61 -14.92 -16.37
C SER A 178 5.44 -16.02 -15.69
N ASN A 179 6.68 -15.74 -15.29
CA ASN A 179 7.57 -16.71 -14.67
C ASN A 179 7.60 -16.60 -13.13
N ALA A 180 6.83 -15.70 -12.52
CA ALA A 180 6.85 -15.46 -11.07
C ALA A 180 6.47 -16.70 -10.23
N ALA A 181 5.86 -17.73 -10.82
CA ALA A 181 5.44 -18.94 -10.11
C ALA A 181 6.57 -19.63 -9.32
N VAL A 182 7.80 -19.61 -9.83
CA VAL A 182 8.96 -20.19 -9.13
C VAL A 182 9.29 -19.46 -7.82
N VAL A 183 8.96 -18.16 -7.74
CA VAL A 183 9.23 -17.28 -6.60
C VAL A 183 8.07 -17.23 -5.62
N VAL A 184 6.82 -17.16 -6.11
CA VAL A 184 5.64 -16.96 -5.26
C VAL A 184 4.87 -18.25 -4.96
N GLY A 185 5.19 -19.34 -5.65
CA GLY A 185 4.47 -20.60 -5.62
C GLY A 185 3.23 -20.61 -6.53
N ASN A 186 2.82 -21.82 -6.95
CA ASN A 186 1.73 -22.01 -7.92
C ASN A 186 0.39 -21.43 -7.47
N GLU A 187 0.04 -21.54 -6.18
CA GLU A 187 -1.24 -21.05 -5.66
C GLU A 187 -1.34 -19.51 -5.74
N ASN A 188 -0.33 -18.81 -5.20
CA ASN A 188 -0.29 -17.34 -5.26
C ASN A 188 -0.17 -16.86 -6.71
N PHE A 189 0.58 -17.56 -7.56
CA PHE A 189 0.67 -17.22 -8.97
C PHE A 189 -0.68 -17.37 -9.69
N ALA A 190 -1.44 -18.42 -9.42
CA ALA A 190 -2.78 -18.60 -9.97
C ALA A 190 -3.74 -17.48 -9.51
N LEU A 191 -3.62 -17.04 -8.26
CA LEU A 191 -4.34 -15.88 -7.72
C LEU A 191 -3.97 -14.60 -8.49
N LEU A 192 -2.68 -14.29 -8.60
CA LEU A 192 -2.17 -13.09 -9.30
C LEU A 192 -2.54 -13.08 -10.80
N SER A 193 -2.46 -14.24 -11.46
CA SER A 193 -2.85 -14.39 -12.88
C SER A 193 -4.34 -14.15 -13.09
N ARG A 194 -5.20 -14.74 -12.24
CA ARG A 194 -6.65 -14.49 -12.27
C ARG A 194 -6.96 -13.02 -11.99
N LEU A 195 -6.30 -12.44 -10.99
CA LEU A 195 -6.48 -11.04 -10.62
C LEU A 195 -6.13 -10.10 -11.78
N ASN A 196 -4.95 -10.27 -12.39
CA ASN A 196 -4.51 -9.50 -13.55
C ASN A 196 -5.51 -9.57 -14.72
N ARG A 197 -5.97 -10.79 -15.06
CA ARG A 197 -6.98 -11.00 -16.11
C ARG A 197 -8.30 -10.30 -15.80
N ASN A 198 -8.77 -10.37 -14.54
CA ASN A 198 -10.02 -9.74 -14.16
C ASN A 198 -9.90 -8.20 -14.12
N MET A 199 -8.79 -7.65 -13.61
CA MET A 199 -8.52 -6.21 -13.69
C MET A 199 -8.52 -5.74 -15.15
N ARG A 200 -7.92 -6.53 -16.06
CA ARG A 200 -7.96 -6.25 -17.49
C ARG A 200 -9.39 -6.17 -18.03
N ARG A 201 -10.21 -7.20 -17.78
CA ARG A 201 -11.63 -7.22 -18.20
C ARG A 201 -12.41 -6.04 -17.67
N TYR A 202 -12.22 -5.69 -16.38
CA TYR A 202 -12.90 -4.53 -15.79
C TYR A 202 -12.51 -3.21 -16.48
N VAL A 203 -11.21 -3.03 -16.78
CA VAL A 203 -10.71 -1.79 -17.39
C VAL A 203 -11.08 -1.69 -18.87
N GLU A 204 -10.94 -2.77 -19.63
CA GLU A 204 -11.05 -2.75 -21.10
C GLU A 204 -12.47 -3.05 -21.60
N GLU A 205 -13.26 -3.83 -20.85
CA GLU A 205 -14.59 -4.27 -21.25
C GLU A 205 -15.71 -3.66 -20.36
N ASP A 206 -15.34 -2.84 -19.37
CA ASP A 206 -16.25 -2.30 -18.34
C ASP A 206 -17.05 -3.39 -17.58
N ASP A 207 -16.51 -4.60 -17.52
CA ASP A 207 -17.19 -5.76 -16.94
C ASP A 207 -17.27 -5.65 -15.41
N GLY A 208 -18.37 -5.08 -14.91
CA GLY A 208 -18.62 -4.96 -13.48
C GLY A 208 -18.74 -6.29 -12.73
N SER A 209 -19.03 -7.40 -13.43
CA SER A 209 -19.28 -8.70 -12.79
C SER A 209 -18.03 -9.29 -12.13
N VAL A 210 -16.84 -8.88 -12.58
CA VAL A 210 -15.57 -9.38 -12.03
C VAL A 210 -15.13 -8.66 -10.75
N LEU A 211 -15.78 -7.54 -10.36
CA LEU A 211 -15.33 -6.72 -9.21
C LEU A 211 -15.33 -7.47 -7.89
N ASN A 212 -16.31 -8.34 -7.63
CA ASN A 212 -16.34 -9.14 -6.40
C ASN A 212 -15.14 -10.11 -6.35
N GLY A 213 -14.81 -10.74 -7.49
CA GLY A 213 -13.64 -11.61 -7.60
C GLY A 213 -12.33 -10.85 -7.42
N ILE A 214 -12.23 -9.67 -8.03
CA ILE A 214 -11.07 -8.76 -7.85
C ILE A 214 -10.93 -8.35 -6.39
N SER A 215 -12.02 -7.95 -5.72
CA SER A 215 -11.99 -7.57 -4.31
C SER A 215 -11.51 -8.71 -3.42
N ALA A 216 -12.00 -9.93 -3.66
CA ALA A 216 -11.58 -11.11 -2.90
C ALA A 216 -10.10 -11.44 -3.11
N ASP A 217 -9.63 -11.45 -4.36
CA ASP A 217 -8.24 -11.75 -4.69
C ASP A 217 -7.28 -10.66 -4.17
N LEU A 218 -7.63 -9.38 -4.30
CA LEU A 218 -6.88 -8.27 -3.70
C LEU A 218 -6.86 -8.35 -2.17
N SER A 219 -7.97 -8.74 -1.53
CA SER A 219 -8.02 -8.89 -0.07
C SER A 219 -7.04 -9.96 0.40
N ARG A 220 -6.99 -11.11 -0.29
CA ARG A 220 -6.01 -12.18 -0.01
C ARG A 220 -4.58 -11.70 -0.25
N LEU A 221 -4.35 -10.99 -1.35
CA LEU A 221 -3.03 -10.44 -1.66
C LEU A 221 -2.55 -9.44 -0.60
N ALA A 222 -3.47 -8.62 -0.09
CA ALA A 222 -3.21 -7.65 0.97
C ALA A 222 -2.95 -8.29 2.34
N GLN A 223 -3.22 -9.59 2.53
CA GLN A 223 -2.82 -10.31 3.75
C GLN A 223 -1.33 -10.65 3.75
N ILE A 224 -0.67 -10.65 2.58
CA ILE A 224 0.78 -10.85 2.49
C ILE A 224 1.45 -9.54 2.88
N ARG A 225 2.08 -9.54 4.07
CA ARG A 225 2.66 -8.34 4.68
C ARG A 225 4.11 -8.07 4.30
N GLY A 226 4.77 -9.04 3.64
CA GLY A 226 6.17 -8.98 3.24
C GLY A 226 6.35 -9.24 1.75
N VAL A 227 7.37 -8.64 1.16
CA VAL A 227 7.77 -8.88 -0.23
C VAL A 227 8.39 -10.29 -0.33
N TYR A 228 8.15 -11.01 -1.42
CA TYR A 228 8.81 -12.31 -1.62
C TYR A 228 10.33 -12.11 -1.72
N SER A 229 11.06 -12.69 -0.76
CA SER A 229 12.51 -12.56 -0.67
C SER A 229 13.21 -13.21 -1.86
N LEU A 230 14.40 -12.70 -2.19
CA LEU A 230 15.26 -13.33 -3.18
C LEU A 230 15.71 -14.70 -2.66
N GLN A 231 15.63 -15.72 -3.53
CA GLN A 231 16.07 -17.08 -3.26
C GLN A 231 16.95 -17.54 -4.42
N ALA A 232 18.24 -17.74 -4.20
CA ALA A 232 19.21 -18.07 -5.25
C ALA A 232 18.77 -19.23 -6.16
N GLN A 233 18.11 -20.23 -5.59
CA GLN A 233 17.60 -21.41 -6.30
C GLN A 233 16.50 -21.12 -7.33
N ASP A 234 15.88 -19.94 -7.30
CA ASP A 234 14.82 -19.53 -8.23
C ASP A 234 15.38 -18.87 -9.49
N TRP A 235 16.68 -18.60 -9.49
CA TRP A 235 17.38 -17.87 -10.54
C TRP A 235 18.40 -18.77 -11.24
N GLU A 236 18.70 -18.40 -12.47
CA GLU A 236 19.83 -18.93 -13.22
C GLU A 236 20.56 -17.80 -13.95
N TYR A 237 21.89 -17.90 -14.03
CA TYR A 237 22.74 -16.94 -14.70
C TYR A 237 23.17 -17.48 -16.06
N VAL A 238 22.63 -16.88 -17.13
CA VAL A 238 22.81 -17.34 -18.50
C VAL A 238 23.25 -16.17 -19.37
N ASN A 239 24.37 -16.33 -20.07
CA ASN A 239 24.91 -15.32 -20.99
C ASN A 239 25.07 -13.92 -20.35
N GLY A 240 25.57 -13.85 -19.11
CA GLY A 240 25.84 -12.58 -18.43
C GLY A 240 24.61 -11.91 -17.80
N ARG A 241 23.44 -12.56 -17.81
CA ARG A 241 22.19 -12.02 -17.26
C ARG A 241 21.49 -13.07 -16.42
N TYR A 242 20.70 -12.62 -15.45
CA TYR A 242 19.84 -13.53 -14.69
C TYR A 242 18.51 -13.75 -15.43
N ARG A 243 17.84 -14.84 -15.11
CA ARG A 243 16.42 -15.05 -15.39
C ARG A 243 15.82 -15.98 -14.34
N LEU A 244 14.51 -15.93 -14.20
CA LEU A 244 13.78 -16.90 -13.39
C LEU A 244 13.88 -18.28 -14.04
N ARG A 245 14.06 -19.31 -13.23
CA ARG A 245 13.98 -20.69 -13.70
C ARG A 245 12.57 -21.00 -14.19
N ARG A 246 12.48 -21.92 -15.16
CA ARG A 246 11.21 -22.33 -15.77
C ARG A 246 10.54 -23.50 -15.07
N ASP A 247 11.28 -24.22 -14.23
CA ASP A 247 10.76 -25.37 -13.50
C ASP A 247 9.88 -24.87 -12.34
N SER A 248 8.60 -25.26 -12.33
CA SER A 248 7.68 -24.89 -11.26
C SER A 248 8.01 -25.65 -9.97
N LYS A 249 8.02 -24.95 -8.82
CA LYS A 249 7.98 -25.61 -7.50
C LYS A 249 6.59 -26.21 -7.26
N GLU A 250 6.49 -27.51 -7.00
CA GLU A 250 5.21 -28.20 -6.78
C GLU A 250 4.49 -27.78 -5.48
N SER A 251 5.21 -27.25 -4.49
CA SER A 251 4.57 -26.66 -3.30
C SER A 251 5.47 -25.62 -2.67
N PHE A 252 4.86 -24.53 -2.23
CA PHE A 252 5.51 -23.55 -1.39
C PHE A 252 5.50 -24.13 0.02
N ILE A 253 6.68 -24.46 0.56
CA ILE A 253 6.85 -24.60 2.01
C ILE A 253 6.62 -23.19 2.54
N ASP A 254 5.61 -23.08 3.39
CA ASP A 254 5.20 -21.89 4.13
C ASP A 254 6.34 -20.87 4.28
N THR A 255 6.16 -19.69 3.69
CA THR A 255 6.96 -18.51 4.05
C THR A 255 6.60 -18.15 5.49
N THR A 256 7.17 -18.88 6.44
CA THR A 256 7.69 -18.23 7.63
C THR A 256 8.70 -17.23 7.09
N ASN A 257 8.23 -16.01 6.87
CA ASN A 257 9.06 -14.84 6.62
C ASN A 257 9.95 -14.68 7.86
N SER A 258 11.00 -15.49 7.95
CA SER A 258 12.05 -15.47 8.97
C SER A 258 12.98 -14.27 8.77
N TYR A 259 12.45 -13.18 8.21
CA TYR A 259 13.08 -11.87 8.23
C TYR A 259 12.47 -11.14 9.44
N ASP A 260 13.03 -11.48 10.60
CA ASP A 260 12.88 -10.86 11.92
C ASP A 260 11.46 -10.43 12.34
N ASP A 261 10.82 -11.33 13.11
CA ASP A 261 9.76 -11.02 14.09
C ASP A 261 10.15 -9.86 15.03
N TYR A 262 11.45 -9.55 15.15
CA TYR A 262 11.98 -8.52 16.02
C TYR A 262 11.64 -7.08 15.59
N LEU A 263 11.32 -6.85 14.31
CA LEU A 263 10.94 -5.53 13.79
C LEU A 263 9.42 -5.27 13.81
N GLU A 264 8.58 -6.26 14.13
CA GLU A 264 7.12 -6.06 14.16
C GLU A 264 6.71 -4.97 15.18
N SER A 265 7.45 -4.83 16.27
CA SER A 265 7.06 -3.95 17.39
C SER A 265 7.00 -2.44 17.10
N THR A 266 7.64 -1.91 16.06
CA THR A 266 7.75 -0.44 15.87
C THR A 266 6.51 0.21 15.27
N CYS A 267 5.62 -0.57 14.65
CA CYS A 267 4.43 -0.04 13.94
C CYS A 267 3.10 -0.61 14.46
N ASP A 268 3.12 -1.47 15.49
CA ASP A 268 1.94 -2.19 15.99
C ASP A 268 0.82 -1.28 16.52
N ASP A 269 1.19 -0.07 16.95
CA ASP A 269 0.25 0.94 17.46
C ASP A 269 -0.40 1.80 16.37
N LEU A 270 0.02 1.67 15.10
CA LEU A 270 -0.47 2.48 13.98
C LEU A 270 -1.81 1.98 13.43
N ARG A 271 -2.83 1.97 14.29
CA ARG A 271 -4.18 1.56 13.93
C ARG A 271 -4.98 2.72 13.34
N PRO A 272 -5.83 2.46 12.32
CA PRO A 272 -6.75 3.48 11.84
C PRO A 272 -7.68 3.96 12.96
N THR A 273 -8.01 5.24 12.92
CA THR A 273 -8.90 5.94 13.86
C THR A 273 -10.20 6.41 13.19
N PHE A 274 -10.56 5.81 12.06
CA PHE A 274 -11.68 6.24 11.22
C PHE A 274 -13.03 6.28 11.94
N ASP A 275 -13.30 5.36 12.88
CA ASP A 275 -14.54 5.40 13.66
C ASP A 275 -14.63 6.65 14.56
N LYS A 276 -13.50 7.12 15.10
CA LYS A 276 -13.44 8.39 15.85
C LYS A 276 -13.71 9.57 14.93
N ILE A 277 -13.21 9.54 13.70
CA ILE A 277 -13.50 10.56 12.68
C ILE A 277 -15.01 10.59 12.38
N LYS A 278 -15.61 9.44 12.08
CA LYS A 278 -17.06 9.35 11.81
C LYS A 278 -17.91 9.87 12.97
N GLY A 279 -17.60 9.48 14.21
CA GLY A 279 -18.35 9.87 15.40
C GLY A 279 -18.42 11.38 15.62
N ARG A 280 -17.39 12.13 15.22
CA ARG A 280 -17.39 13.60 15.31
C ARG A 280 -18.39 14.23 14.36
N TYR A 281 -18.44 13.77 13.11
CA TYR A 281 -19.35 14.33 12.10
C TYR A 281 -20.81 13.94 12.32
N VAL A 282 -21.08 12.76 12.87
CA VAL A 282 -22.46 12.36 13.22
C VAL A 282 -23.04 13.25 14.33
N THR A 283 -22.22 13.61 15.32
CA THR A 283 -22.65 14.50 16.42
C THR A 283 -22.95 15.93 15.96
N VAL A 284 -22.31 16.40 14.89
CA VAL A 284 -22.54 17.74 14.32
C VAL A 284 -23.83 17.81 13.49
N ILE A 285 -24.26 16.73 12.84
CA ILE A 285 -25.47 16.72 12.00
C ILE A 285 -26.77 16.64 12.83
N ASN A 286 -26.69 16.09 14.06
CA ASN A 286 -27.85 15.88 14.92
C ASN A 286 -28.11 17.01 15.93
N ASN A 287 -27.29 18.07 15.92
CA ASN A 287 -27.46 19.28 16.73
C ASN A 287 -27.70 20.49 15.81
#